data_AF-A0AAQ3RUY4-F1
#
_entry.id   AF-A0AAQ3RUY4-F1
#
_cell.length_a   1.000
_cell.length_b   1.000
_cell.length_c   1.000
_cell.angle_alpha   90.00
_cell.angle_beta   90.00
_cell.angle_gamma   90.00
#
_symmetry.space_group_name_H-M   'P 1'
#
loop_
_entity.id
_entity.type
_entity.pdbx_description
1 polymer ?
#
loop_
_entity_poly.entity_id
_entity_poly.type
_entity_poly.pdbx_seq_one_letter_code
_entity_poly.pdbx_strand_id
1 'polypeptide(L)'
;QLVLEEVIGLTTKNSNGLASNALSSKCAYLAGSVVVIYDMNLGTQSHLMVPYRMPKPLSCVALSRDGHFVAAGEVRVNSHSLFLFYCSALSHSNQFEISSIPYK
;
A
#
# COMPACT_ATOMS: atom_id res chain seq x y z
N GLN A 1 -21.15 2.92 8.61
CA GLN A 1 -19.91 2.51 7.92
C GLN A 1 -18.75 3.11 8.71
N LEU A 2 -17.77 2.31 9.11
CA LEU A 2 -16.58 2.79 9.80
C LEU A 2 -15.51 3.13 8.76
N VAL A 3 -14.80 4.23 8.96
CA VAL A 3 -13.69 4.68 8.10
C VAL A 3 -12.43 4.67 8.96
N LEU A 4 -11.34 4.11 8.43
CA LEU A 4 -10.03 4.15 9.08
C LEU A 4 -9.52 5.59 9.05
N GLU A 5 -9.32 6.16 10.24
CA GLU A 5 -8.88 7.56 10.40
C GLU A 5 -7.35 7.67 10.35
N GLU A 6 -6.65 6.87 11.15
CA GLU A 6 -5.19 6.95 11.27
C GLU A 6 -4.59 5.58 11.59
N VAL A 7 -3.37 5.37 11.09
CA VAL A 7 -2.50 4.26 11.45
C VAL A 7 -1.25 4.80 12.13
N ILE A 8 -1.10 4.48 13.42
CA ILE A 8 -0.01 4.95 14.29
C ILE A 8 1.23 4.04 14.29
N GLY A 9 1.21 2.91 13.57
CA GLY A 9 2.29 1.92 13.61
C GLY A 9 2.42 1.11 12.33
N LEU A 10 3.52 0.35 12.23
CA LEU A 10 3.86 -0.49 11.09
C LEU A 10 4.09 -1.94 11.53
N THR A 11 3.70 -2.91 10.72
CA THR A 11 3.79 -4.34 11.04
C THR A 11 4.94 -5.05 10.33
N THR A 12 5.90 -4.29 9.80
CA THR A 12 6.97 -4.83 8.97
C THR A 12 7.92 -5.69 9.82
N LYS A 13 8.33 -6.84 9.30
CA LYS A 13 9.33 -7.72 9.94
C LYS A 13 10.70 -7.62 9.29
N ASN A 14 10.80 -6.88 8.19
CA ASN A 14 11.98 -6.68 7.39
C ASN A 14 11.87 -5.35 6.62
N SER A 15 12.90 -5.00 5.86
CA SER A 15 13.00 -3.77 5.08
C SER A 15 12.02 -3.68 3.91
N ASN A 16 11.33 -4.77 3.54
CA ASN A 16 10.44 -4.77 2.37
C ASN A 16 9.07 -4.16 2.68
N GLY A 17 8.73 -3.93 3.95
CA GLY A 17 7.43 -3.38 4.34
C GLY A 17 7.36 -1.85 4.37
N LEU A 18 8.41 -1.17 3.91
CA LEU A 18 8.47 0.29 3.78
C LEU A 18 9.15 0.67 2.48
N ALA A 19 8.56 1.60 1.74
CA ALA A 19 9.10 2.18 0.52
C ALA A 19 9.04 3.70 0.60
N SER A 20 10.13 4.35 0.24
CA SER A 20 10.22 5.81 0.17
C SER A 20 11.12 6.18 -1.00
N ASN A 21 10.98 7.39 -1.51
CA ASN A 21 11.87 7.92 -2.53
C ASN A 21 12.19 9.40 -2.26
N ALA A 22 13.41 9.81 -2.56
CA ALA A 22 13.89 11.18 -2.33
C ALA A 22 13.21 12.24 -3.24
N LEU A 23 12.56 11.83 -4.33
CA LEU A 23 11.92 12.74 -5.28
C LEU A 23 10.43 12.97 -5.00
N SER A 24 9.87 12.30 -3.98
CA SER A 24 8.47 12.45 -3.58
C SER A 24 8.38 12.67 -2.07
N SER A 25 7.41 13.47 -1.61
CA SER A 25 7.10 13.61 -0.17
C SER A 25 6.38 12.41 0.41
N LYS A 26 6.08 11.40 -0.42
CA LYS A 26 5.33 10.22 -0.04
C LYS A 26 6.23 9.09 0.39
N CYS A 27 5.82 8.41 1.46
CA CYS A 27 6.30 7.08 1.78
C CYS A 27 5.12 6.12 1.89
N ALA A 28 5.37 4.85 1.58
CA ALA A 28 4.40 3.78 1.69
C ALA A 28 4.89 2.77 2.73
N TYR A 29 4.03 2.37 3.66
CA TYR A 29 4.38 1.34 4.66
C TYR A 29 3.21 0.42 4.94
N LEU A 30 3.53 -0.77 5.44
CA LEU A 30 2.55 -1.82 5.70
C LEU A 30 2.08 -1.81 7.17
N ALA A 31 0.77 -1.88 7.36
CA ALA A 31 0.12 -2.12 8.64
C ALA A 31 -0.97 -3.20 8.49
N GLY A 32 -0.62 -4.44 8.83
CA GLY A 32 -1.45 -5.61 8.58
C GLY A 32 -1.73 -5.80 7.10
N SER A 33 -3.00 -5.72 6.72
CA SER A 33 -3.49 -5.83 5.34
C SER A 33 -3.63 -4.49 4.62
N VAL A 34 -3.18 -3.40 5.23
CA VAL A 34 -3.32 -2.04 4.73
C VAL A 34 -1.96 -1.52 4.25
N VAL A 35 -1.93 -0.92 3.05
CA VAL A 35 -0.82 -0.04 2.66
C VAL A 35 -1.19 1.38 3.07
N VAL A 36 -0.36 1.98 3.91
CA VAL A 36 -0.49 3.38 4.28
C VAL A 36 0.42 4.19 3.38
N ILE A 37 -0.14 5.16 2.66
CA ILE A 37 0.61 6.19 1.94
C ILE A 37 0.58 7.43 2.82
N TYR A 38 1.74 7.83 3.34
CA TYR A 38 1.88 9.03 4.14
C TYR A 38 2.53 10.13 3.32
N ASP A 39 1.86 11.27 3.22
CA ASP A 39 2.43 12.48 2.62
C ASP A 39 3.06 13.33 3.73
N MET A 40 4.39 13.37 3.76
CA MET A 40 5.14 14.09 4.78
C MET A 40 4.94 15.62 4.70
N ASN A 41 4.60 16.15 3.52
CA ASN A 41 4.39 17.59 3.37
C ASN A 41 3.02 18.03 3.90
N LEU A 42 2.01 17.18 3.72
CA LEU A 42 0.64 17.46 4.14
C LEU A 42 0.32 16.91 5.54
N GLY A 43 1.13 15.97 6.04
CA GLY A 43 0.87 15.27 7.30
C GLY A 43 -0.34 14.34 7.22
N THR A 44 -0.71 13.86 6.03
CA THR A 44 -1.93 13.07 5.80
C THR A 44 -1.65 11.62 5.43
N GLN A 45 -2.61 10.75 5.74
CA GLN A 45 -2.58 9.33 5.40
C GLN A 45 -3.66 8.99 4.36
N SER A 46 -3.31 8.10 3.44
CA SER A 46 -4.24 7.39 2.58
C SER A 46 -4.08 5.89 2.78
N HIS A 47 -5.19 5.15 2.79
CA HIS A 47 -5.21 3.74 3.17
C HIS A 47 -5.69 2.89 1.99
N LEU A 48 -4.83 1.98 1.52
CA LEU A 48 -5.18 1.02 0.48
C LEU A 48 -5.43 -0.35 1.09
N MET A 49 -6.54 -0.97 0.70
CA MET A 49 -6.91 -2.32 1.11
C MET A 49 -7.62 -3.02 -0.06
N VAL A 50 -7.36 -4.31 -0.25
CA VAL A 50 -8.08 -5.10 -1.27
C VAL A 50 -9.56 -5.21 -0.88
N PRO A 51 -10.49 -4.70 -1.70
CA PRO A 51 -11.91 -4.81 -1.40
C PRO A 51 -12.41 -6.24 -1.66
N TYR A 52 -13.51 -6.62 -1.00
CA TYR A 52 -14.23 -7.89 -1.22
C TYR A 52 -13.42 -9.18 -1.00
N ARG A 53 -12.31 -9.11 -0.26
CA ARG A 53 -11.47 -10.25 0.11
C ARG A 53 -11.26 -10.28 1.62
N MET A 54 -11.04 -11.48 2.17
CA MET A 54 -10.62 -11.62 3.56
C MET A 54 -9.26 -10.95 3.76
N PRO A 55 -9.10 -10.08 4.78
CA PRO A 55 -7.86 -9.35 5.02
C PRO A 55 -6.70 -10.32 5.28
N LYS A 56 -5.59 -10.14 4.59
CA LYS A 56 -4.35 -10.89 4.81
C LYS A 56 -3.18 -9.93 4.98
N PRO A 57 -2.21 -10.24 5.86
CA PRO A 57 -1.04 -9.41 6.04
C PRO A 57 -0.25 -9.27 4.74
N LEU A 58 0.04 -8.03 4.37
CA LEU A 58 0.98 -7.72 3.31
C LEU A 58 2.42 -7.97 3.79
N SER A 59 3.31 -8.23 2.84
CA SER A 59 4.68 -8.69 3.07
C SER A 59 5.74 -7.81 2.41
N CYS A 60 5.38 -7.13 1.32
CA CYS A 60 6.25 -6.20 0.62
C CYS A 60 5.47 -5.03 0.03
N VAL A 61 6.14 -3.90 -0.14
CA VAL A 61 5.62 -2.70 -0.80
C VAL A 61 6.72 -2.03 -1.63
N ALA A 62 6.33 -1.41 -2.75
CA ALA A 62 7.19 -0.60 -3.60
C ALA A 62 6.43 0.67 -4.03
N LEU A 63 7.16 1.76 -4.15
CA LEU A 63 6.65 3.08 -4.53
C LEU A 63 7.37 3.53 -5.81
N SER A 64 6.63 4.05 -6.79
CA SER A 64 7.24 4.61 -8.00
C SER A 64 8.05 5.86 -7.68
N ARG A 65 8.97 6.22 -8.59
CA ARG A 65 9.87 7.35 -8.40
C ARG A 65 9.12 8.69 -8.24
N ASP A 66 7.99 8.87 -8.91
CA ASP A 66 7.13 10.06 -8.77
C ASP A 66 6.15 9.97 -7.59
N GLY A 67 6.07 8.81 -6.91
CA GLY A 67 5.15 8.58 -5.80
C GLY A 67 3.68 8.50 -6.21
N HIS A 68 3.40 8.32 -7.51
CA HIS A 68 2.03 8.13 -7.98
C HIS A 68 1.56 6.70 -7.79
N PHE A 69 2.42 5.71 -8.11
CA PHE A 69 2.10 4.28 -8.11
C PHE A 69 2.66 3.54 -6.90
N VAL A 70 1.86 2.64 -6.35
CA VAL A 70 2.23 1.80 -5.20
C VAL A 70 1.89 0.36 -5.51
N ALA A 71 2.87 -0.54 -5.46
CA ALA A 71 2.67 -1.98 -5.54
C ALA A 71 2.89 -2.64 -4.17
N ALA A 72 2.14 -3.69 -3.83
CA ALA A 72 2.29 -4.42 -2.57
C ALA A 72 1.84 -5.88 -2.70
N GLY A 73 2.54 -6.80 -2.02
CA GLY A 73 2.28 -8.24 -2.14
C GLY A 73 2.02 -8.93 -0.80
N GLU A 74 1.22 -10.00 -0.80
CA GLU A 74 1.05 -10.92 0.33
C GLU A 74 1.76 -12.25 0.04
N VAL A 75 2.17 -12.96 1.10
CA VAL A 75 2.64 -14.36 0.98
C VAL A 75 1.50 -15.30 1.34
N ARG A 76 1.27 -16.33 0.53
CA ARG A 76 0.36 -17.43 0.87
C ARG A 76 1.12 -18.75 0.96
N VAL A 77 0.86 -19.49 2.02
CA VAL A 77 1.49 -20.79 2.34
C VAL A 77 1.41 -21.79 1.18
N ASN A 78 0.37 -21.71 0.33
CA ASN A 78 0.14 -22.63 -0.79
C ASN A 78 0.07 -21.94 -2.17
N SER A 79 0.48 -20.68 -2.29
CA SER A 79 0.54 -19.95 -3.58
C SER A 79 1.30 -18.64 -3.43
N HIS A 80 2.35 -18.42 -4.22
CA HIS A 80 3.03 -17.13 -4.28
C HIS A 80 2.19 -16.16 -5.13
N SER A 81 1.11 -15.62 -4.57
CA SER A 81 0.34 -14.57 -5.22
C SER A 81 0.94 -13.21 -4.89
N LEU A 82 1.82 -12.73 -5.76
CA LEU A 82 2.13 -11.30 -5.76
C LEU A 82 0.86 -10.57 -6.19
N PHE A 83 0.43 -9.58 -5.42
CA PHE A 83 -0.53 -8.60 -5.91
C PHE A 83 0.27 -7.38 -6.35
N LEU A 84 -0.20 -6.70 -7.38
CA LEU A 84 0.41 -5.46 -7.83
C LEU A 84 -0.69 -4.42 -7.73
N PHE A 85 -0.73 -3.73 -6.60
CA PHE A 85 -1.56 -2.55 -6.51
C PHE A 85 -1.03 -1.55 -7.56
N TYR A 86 -1.95 -0.90 -8.24
CA TYR A 86 -1.67 0.28 -9.05
C TYR A 86 -2.38 1.41 -8.34
N CYS A 87 -1.72 2.55 -8.21
CA CYS A 87 -2.38 3.74 -7.71
C CYS A 87 -2.05 4.81 -8.74
N SER A 88 -3.02 5.38 -9.43
CA SER A 88 -2.84 6.71 -9.97
C SER A 88 -3.31 7.64 -8.86
N ALA A 89 -2.39 8.23 -8.11
CA ALA A 89 -2.74 9.34 -7.23
C ALA A 89 -3.16 10.53 -8.11
N LEU A 90 -4.36 10.47 -8.69
CA LEU A 90 -5.06 11.60 -9.27
C LEU A 90 -5.43 12.49 -8.10
N SER A 91 -4.58 13.49 -7.91
CA SER A 91 -4.85 14.66 -7.08
C SER A 91 -6.34 15.03 -7.14
N HIS A 92 -7.02 14.93 -5.99
CA HIS A 92 -8.39 15.36 -5.65
C HIS A 92 -9.50 14.32 -5.53
N SER A 93 -9.32 13.06 -5.96
CA SER A 93 -10.31 12.01 -5.68
C SER A 93 -9.63 10.80 -5.03
N ASN A 94 -10.07 10.43 -3.83
CA ASN A 94 -9.65 9.19 -3.13
C ASN A 94 -10.20 7.93 -3.83
N GLN A 95 -10.11 7.87 -5.16
CA GLN A 95 -10.46 6.71 -5.97
C GLN A 95 -9.18 5.92 -6.28
N PHE A 96 -9.07 4.76 -5.65
CA PHE A 96 -7.97 3.83 -5.86
C PHE A 96 -8.44 2.70 -6.76
N GLU A 97 -7.75 2.48 -7.88
CA GLU A 97 -8.00 1.36 -8.76
C GLU A 97 -7.05 0.21 -8.45
N ILE A 98 -7.56 -0.81 -7.75
CA ILE A 98 -6.75 -1.96 -7.34
C ILE A 98 -6.87 -3.05 -8.40
N SER A 99 -5.80 -3.29 -9.14
CA SER A 99 -5.68 -4.46 -10.01
C SER A 99 -4.93 -5.59 -9.30
N SER A 100 -5.27 -6.83 -9.64
CA SER A 100 -4.63 -8.03 -9.10
C SER A 100 -4.08 -8.83 -10.26
N ILE A 101 -2.75 -8.90 -10.39
CA ILE A 101 -2.08 -9.70 -11.41
C ILE A 101 -1.61 -10.99 -10.74
N PRO A 102 -2.26 -12.15 -10.96
CA PRO A 102 -1.76 -13.40 -10.42
C PRO A 102 -0.40 -13.74 -11.05
N TYR A 103 0.59 -14.03 -10.20
CA TYR A 103 1.85 -14.61 -10.65
C TYR A 103 1.57 -16.03 -11.18
N LYS A 104 1.93 -16.31 -12.44
CA LYS A 104 1.78 -17.63 -13.09
C LYS A 104 2.91 -18.57 -12.70
#